data_AF-A0A949KYI4-F1
#
_entry.id   AF-A0A949KYI4-F1
#
_cell.length_a   1.000
_cell.length_b   1.000
_cell.length_c   1.000
_cell.angle_alpha   90.00
_cell.angle_beta   90.00
_cell.angle_gamma   90.00
#
_symmetry.space_group_name_H-M   'P 1'
#
loop_
_entity.id
_entity.type
_entity.pdbx_description
1 polymer ?
#
loop_
_entity_poly.entity_id
_entity_poly.type
_entity_poly.pdbx_seq_one_letter_code
_entity_poly.pdbx_strand_id
1 'polypeptide(L)'
;MSETNLLASVALFRALYDNKKNIYDVITEFIKTSIIINSKWSFNSIECVQYLNKDFGFEIPNAVVSSCLKNRLKKSGEINFYDGIYTVTEKFDKNQSIFERIEDSKFYYKEIIENLLSYAVYVLNKKVDVERLKSDFKEYLVRSGRDSEYTGVITRFLIENEFSSGFKEKLGQIEEGLILYAGIRYTPDLSSLGQWKNNLVIFLDTEHLLSAAGLNGVLYKKVFDDFNSLINDVNQKKNNGKISLRYFSETNDDIINFFYAAEKIVERSEQADPSKTAMLAIVDGCKSPSDVLHKKSKFYDDLFKLKIRNEDMMNYYENPEFNIESASSIAALCDRFKLSGSHKDNFISVTLKKFTKINVIRKGISDVGIDGVSAIFMTENNLVKNISFSDVVHAGNGAIPYATNIEFLTERLWFKLNKGFSKDARKPVSFDTIIRAKLVLASQISNAVSETYKDLKEKYKNNEINKEQIGILLSELKSMPSSPDDIDSHTIDDSSCILKTNYIEESLKVISILKQESAEGTLAKRELSKIKYQQRSEKRKPLKAIARRQYALLQLFVYIFVPLFFIAIVINFYNPNDTSLSIMFGLTTLIGLALQFVSYKFINKLIWKISTNWYKKNINSIILNCT
;
A
#
# COMPACT_ATOMS: atom_id res chain seq x y z
N MET A 1 15.40 -10.29 -14.37
CA MET A 1 13.96 -10.13 -14.63
C MET A 1 13.49 -8.70 -14.36
N SER A 2 13.84 -8.02 -13.25
CA SER A 2 13.24 -6.70 -12.95
C SER A 2 13.59 -5.59 -13.96
N GLU A 3 14.84 -5.48 -14.42
CA GLU A 3 15.29 -4.35 -15.26
C GLU A 3 14.79 -4.46 -16.71
N THR A 4 14.86 -5.64 -17.31
CA THR A 4 14.34 -5.89 -18.66
C THR A 4 12.84 -5.67 -18.72
N ASN A 5 12.11 -6.11 -17.69
CA ASN A 5 10.66 -5.97 -17.63
C ASN A 5 10.26 -4.51 -17.33
N LEU A 6 11.05 -3.78 -16.55
CA LEU A 6 10.87 -2.35 -16.32
C LEU A 6 10.99 -1.56 -17.63
N LEU A 7 12.06 -1.79 -18.40
CA LEU A 7 12.27 -1.15 -19.70
C LEU A 7 11.14 -1.48 -20.68
N ALA A 8 10.72 -2.75 -20.72
CA ALA A 8 9.61 -3.20 -21.56
C ALA A 8 8.28 -2.53 -21.16
N SER A 9 8.04 -2.37 -19.85
CA SER A 9 6.86 -1.69 -19.34
C SER A 9 6.86 -0.21 -19.75
N VAL A 10 7.99 0.50 -19.60
CA VAL A 10 8.08 1.91 -20.04
C VAL A 10 7.87 2.05 -21.54
N ALA A 11 8.49 1.19 -22.36
CA ALA A 11 8.28 1.22 -23.80
C ALA A 11 6.80 1.04 -24.17
N LEU A 12 6.12 0.08 -23.55
CA LEU A 12 4.69 -0.16 -23.75
C LEU A 12 3.83 1.03 -23.30
N PHE A 13 3.99 1.51 -22.06
CA PHE A 13 3.16 2.60 -21.54
C PHE A 13 3.44 3.93 -22.23
N ARG A 14 4.64 4.14 -22.76
CA ARG A 14 4.94 5.28 -23.64
C ARG A 14 4.18 5.18 -24.94
N ALA A 15 4.20 4.02 -25.61
CA ALA A 15 3.45 3.83 -26.85
C ALA A 15 1.93 3.97 -26.63
N LEU A 16 1.40 3.47 -25.51
CA LEU A 16 -0.01 3.68 -25.14
C LEU A 16 -0.33 5.16 -24.93
N TYR A 17 0.53 5.88 -24.21
CA TYR A 17 0.39 7.30 -23.96
C TYR A 17 0.38 8.10 -25.28
N ASP A 18 1.32 7.82 -26.18
CA ASP A 18 1.41 8.48 -27.49
C ASP A 18 0.17 8.20 -28.36
N ASN A 19 -0.48 7.04 -28.18
CA ASN A 19 -1.74 6.68 -28.82
C ASN A 19 -2.99 7.12 -28.03
N LYS A 20 -2.84 7.92 -26.96
CA LYS A 20 -3.92 8.39 -26.08
C LYS A 20 -4.77 7.26 -25.51
N LYS A 21 -4.12 6.18 -25.06
CA LYS A 21 -4.74 5.03 -24.40
C LYS A 21 -4.25 4.91 -22.97
N ASN A 22 -5.16 4.60 -22.05
CA ASN A 22 -4.81 4.25 -20.67
C ASN A 22 -4.86 2.74 -20.45
N ILE A 23 -4.43 2.34 -19.26
CA ILE A 23 -4.49 0.97 -18.77
C ILE A 23 -5.91 0.39 -18.74
N TYR A 24 -6.95 1.20 -18.52
CA TYR A 24 -8.33 0.70 -18.54
C TYR A 24 -8.81 0.39 -19.96
N ASP A 25 -8.38 1.15 -20.96
CA ASP A 25 -8.63 0.85 -22.37
C ASP A 25 -8.02 -0.50 -22.74
N VAL A 26 -6.77 -0.71 -22.34
CA VAL A 26 -6.06 -1.97 -22.56
C VAL A 26 -6.81 -3.14 -21.89
N ILE A 27 -7.20 -3.01 -20.62
CA ILE A 27 -7.98 -4.04 -19.91
C ILE A 27 -9.31 -4.30 -20.63
N THR A 28 -9.98 -3.25 -21.11
CA THR A 28 -11.26 -3.35 -21.80
C THR A 28 -11.13 -4.13 -23.09
N GLU A 29 -10.07 -3.90 -23.87
CA GLU A 29 -9.79 -4.64 -25.11
C GLU A 29 -9.43 -6.11 -24.85
N PHE A 30 -8.71 -6.40 -23.75
CA PHE A 30 -8.53 -7.77 -23.29
C PHE A 30 -9.85 -8.45 -22.90
N ILE A 31 -10.75 -7.74 -22.22
CA ILE A 31 -12.09 -8.24 -21.88
C ILE A 31 -12.89 -8.55 -23.16
N LYS A 32 -12.94 -7.61 -24.11
CA LYS A 32 -13.63 -7.81 -25.40
C LYS A 32 -13.10 -9.04 -26.13
N THR A 33 -11.78 -9.16 -26.22
CA THR A 33 -11.13 -10.28 -26.90
C THR A 33 -11.43 -11.61 -26.20
N SER A 34 -11.41 -11.65 -24.86
CA SER A 34 -11.72 -12.87 -24.09
C SER A 34 -13.18 -13.30 -24.26
N ILE A 35 -14.12 -12.35 -24.34
CA ILE A 35 -15.54 -12.60 -24.64
C ILE A 35 -15.69 -13.26 -26.02
N ILE A 36 -14.99 -12.74 -27.03
CA ILE A 36 -15.01 -13.26 -28.40
C ILE A 36 -14.40 -14.68 -28.46
N ILE A 37 -13.20 -14.86 -27.90
CA ILE A 37 -12.47 -16.15 -27.87
C ILE A 37 -13.32 -17.26 -27.25
N ASN A 38 -14.03 -16.96 -26.15
CA ASN A 38 -14.85 -17.96 -25.47
C ASN A 38 -16.30 -18.02 -25.99
N SER A 39 -16.67 -17.14 -26.94
CA SER A 39 -18.03 -17.01 -27.47
C SER A 39 -19.09 -16.86 -26.36
N LYS A 40 -18.77 -16.10 -25.31
CA LYS A 40 -19.60 -15.92 -24.11
C LYS A 40 -20.41 -14.63 -24.20
N TRP A 41 -21.62 -14.72 -24.75
CA TRP A 41 -22.50 -13.56 -24.92
C TRP A 41 -23.30 -13.18 -23.66
N SER A 42 -23.29 -14.05 -22.65
CA SER A 42 -23.85 -13.81 -21.33
C SER A 42 -22.88 -14.37 -20.28
N PHE A 43 -22.54 -13.54 -19.28
CA PHE A 43 -21.54 -13.86 -18.27
C PHE A 43 -21.66 -12.94 -17.04
N ASN A 44 -21.06 -13.33 -15.92
CA ASN A 44 -20.86 -12.46 -14.77
C ASN A 44 -19.39 -11.97 -14.66
N SER A 45 -19.12 -11.01 -13.77
CA SER A 45 -17.77 -10.43 -13.64
C SER A 45 -16.72 -11.44 -13.17
N ILE A 46 -17.10 -12.42 -12.35
CA ILE A 46 -16.21 -13.47 -11.84
C ILE A 46 -15.79 -14.41 -12.97
N GLU A 47 -16.73 -14.81 -13.83
CA GLU A 47 -16.44 -15.60 -15.04
C GLU A 47 -15.50 -14.83 -15.97
N CYS A 48 -15.69 -13.52 -16.13
CA CYS A 48 -14.81 -12.68 -16.92
C CYS A 48 -13.36 -12.70 -16.39
N VAL A 49 -13.17 -12.62 -15.07
CA VAL A 49 -11.84 -12.78 -14.44
C VAL A 49 -11.25 -14.16 -14.75
N GLN A 50 -12.06 -15.22 -14.74
CA GLN A 50 -11.61 -16.57 -15.07
C GLN A 50 -11.20 -16.70 -16.54
N TYR A 51 -11.94 -16.09 -17.47
CA TYR A 51 -11.60 -16.09 -18.89
C TYR A 51 -10.29 -15.35 -19.15
N LEU A 52 -10.09 -14.17 -18.54
CA LEU A 52 -8.82 -13.43 -18.61
C LEU A 52 -7.63 -14.23 -18.07
N ASN A 53 -7.84 -15.00 -17.00
CA ASN A 53 -6.80 -15.87 -16.46
C ASN A 53 -6.48 -17.02 -17.41
N LYS A 54 -7.50 -17.68 -17.95
CA LYS A 54 -7.36 -18.82 -18.87
C LYS A 54 -6.69 -18.43 -20.17
N ASP A 55 -7.11 -17.32 -20.79
CA ASP A 55 -6.66 -16.91 -22.11
C ASP A 55 -5.29 -16.22 -22.07
N PHE A 56 -5.10 -15.35 -21.05
CA PHE A 56 -3.95 -14.45 -20.99
C PHE A 56 -3.02 -14.66 -19.79
N GLY A 57 -3.36 -15.56 -18.85
CA GLY A 57 -2.60 -15.76 -17.62
C GLY A 57 -2.69 -14.56 -16.65
N PHE A 58 -3.69 -13.68 -16.83
CA PHE A 58 -3.83 -12.47 -16.03
C PHE A 58 -4.55 -12.73 -14.70
N GLU A 59 -4.06 -12.09 -13.65
CA GLU A 59 -4.58 -12.20 -12.28
C GLU A 59 -5.01 -10.80 -11.81
N ILE A 60 -6.01 -10.26 -12.51
CA ILE A 60 -6.58 -8.93 -12.24
C ILE A 60 -7.71 -9.08 -11.21
N PRO A 61 -7.78 -8.23 -10.16
CA PRO A 61 -8.87 -8.26 -9.20
C PRO A 61 -10.24 -8.04 -9.85
N ASN A 62 -11.27 -8.73 -9.35
CA ASN A 62 -12.64 -8.58 -9.85
C ASN A 62 -13.14 -7.13 -9.81
N ALA A 63 -12.71 -6.34 -8.82
CA ALA A 63 -13.05 -4.93 -8.72
C ALA A 63 -12.65 -4.12 -9.97
N VAL A 64 -11.45 -4.36 -10.50
CA VAL A 64 -10.93 -3.66 -11.69
C VAL A 64 -11.71 -4.09 -12.94
N VAL A 65 -11.97 -5.39 -13.10
CA VAL A 65 -12.76 -5.93 -14.22
C VAL A 65 -14.20 -5.41 -14.18
N SER A 66 -14.84 -5.43 -13.01
CA SER A 66 -16.18 -4.88 -12.79
C SER A 66 -16.24 -3.38 -13.12
N SER A 67 -15.20 -2.61 -12.79
CA SER A 67 -15.12 -1.20 -13.17
C SER A 67 -15.07 -1.01 -14.68
N CYS A 68 -14.22 -1.74 -15.41
CA CYS A 68 -14.17 -1.69 -16.88
C CYS A 68 -15.52 -2.08 -17.52
N LEU A 69 -16.19 -3.12 -17.01
CA LEU A 69 -17.51 -3.54 -17.48
C LEU A 69 -18.57 -2.44 -17.26
N LYS A 70 -18.63 -1.85 -16.07
CA LYS A 70 -19.63 -0.84 -15.70
C LYS A 70 -19.35 0.53 -16.34
N ASN A 71 -18.11 0.98 -16.33
CA ASN A 71 -17.74 2.35 -16.65
C ASN A 71 -17.30 2.55 -18.10
N ARG A 72 -16.88 1.50 -18.81
CA ARG A 72 -16.53 1.60 -20.25
C ARG A 72 -17.57 0.89 -21.10
N LEU A 73 -17.67 -0.43 -21.00
CA LEU A 73 -18.50 -1.23 -21.91
C LEU A 73 -20.01 -0.97 -21.75
N LYS A 74 -20.49 -0.81 -20.51
CA LYS A 74 -21.91 -0.49 -20.29
C LYS A 74 -22.22 0.96 -20.65
N LYS A 75 -21.32 1.92 -20.36
CA LYS A 75 -21.50 3.33 -20.76
C LYS A 75 -21.46 3.51 -22.29
N SER A 76 -20.63 2.75 -23.01
CA SER A 76 -20.62 2.74 -24.49
C SER A 76 -21.83 2.03 -25.10
N GLY A 77 -22.60 1.29 -24.29
CA GLY A 77 -23.78 0.54 -24.72
C GLY A 77 -23.45 -0.77 -25.43
N GLU A 78 -22.20 -1.25 -25.33
CA GLU A 78 -21.76 -2.54 -25.89
C GLU A 78 -22.26 -3.74 -25.06
N ILE A 79 -22.53 -3.53 -23.77
CA ILE A 79 -23.13 -4.54 -22.89
C ILE A 79 -24.26 -3.95 -22.04
N ASN A 80 -25.22 -4.80 -21.69
CA ASN A 80 -26.26 -4.54 -20.71
C ASN A 80 -25.97 -5.30 -19.41
N PHE A 81 -26.56 -4.88 -18.30
CA PHE A 81 -26.45 -5.55 -17.01
C PHE A 81 -27.83 -5.67 -16.36
N TYR A 82 -28.27 -6.90 -16.14
CA TYR A 82 -29.53 -7.22 -15.49
C TYR A 82 -29.32 -8.42 -14.55
N ASP A 83 -29.82 -8.32 -13.31
CA ASP A 83 -29.80 -9.39 -12.31
C ASP A 83 -28.43 -10.08 -12.11
N GLY A 84 -27.36 -9.29 -12.00
CA GLY A 84 -26.01 -9.83 -11.79
C GLY A 84 -25.31 -10.36 -13.04
N ILE A 85 -25.98 -10.34 -14.19
CA ILE A 85 -25.50 -10.90 -15.45
C ILE A 85 -25.31 -9.79 -16.49
N TYR A 86 -24.16 -9.83 -17.16
CA TYR A 86 -23.86 -9.00 -18.33
C TYR A 86 -24.29 -9.71 -19.60
N THR A 87 -24.88 -8.96 -20.54
CA THR A 87 -25.26 -9.46 -21.87
C THR A 87 -24.74 -8.55 -22.97
N VAL A 88 -24.21 -9.15 -24.02
CA VAL A 88 -23.62 -8.43 -25.17
C VAL A 88 -24.73 -7.87 -26.06
N THR A 89 -24.59 -6.60 -26.48
CA THR A 89 -25.56 -5.93 -27.37
C THR A 89 -25.14 -6.00 -28.84
N GLU A 90 -25.98 -5.49 -29.73
CA GLU A 90 -25.67 -5.37 -31.16
C GLU A 90 -24.55 -4.37 -31.47
N LYS A 91 -24.28 -3.41 -30.56
CA LYS A 91 -23.19 -2.45 -30.70
C LYS A 91 -21.81 -3.05 -30.47
N PHE A 92 -21.75 -4.21 -29.81
CA PHE A 92 -20.49 -4.89 -29.57
C PHE A 92 -19.96 -5.45 -30.88
N ASP A 93 -18.74 -5.04 -31.23
CA ASP A 93 -18.10 -5.55 -32.44
C ASP A 93 -17.70 -7.03 -32.23
N LYS A 94 -18.41 -7.91 -32.94
CA LYS A 94 -18.15 -9.35 -32.93
C LYS A 94 -17.11 -9.77 -33.97
N ASN A 95 -16.43 -8.82 -34.64
CA ASN A 95 -15.52 -9.13 -35.72
C ASN A 95 -14.44 -10.14 -35.30
N GLN A 96 -14.36 -11.24 -36.06
CA GLN A 96 -13.41 -12.33 -35.82
C GLN A 96 -12.04 -12.07 -36.47
N SER A 97 -11.81 -10.92 -37.12
CA SER A 97 -10.55 -10.61 -37.80
C SER A 97 -9.33 -10.67 -36.86
N ILE A 98 -9.49 -10.29 -35.59
CA ILE A 98 -8.45 -10.46 -34.57
C ILE A 98 -8.21 -11.95 -34.26
N PHE A 99 -9.26 -12.77 -34.24
CA PHE A 99 -9.16 -14.21 -34.01
C PHE A 99 -8.42 -14.92 -35.15
N GLU A 100 -8.71 -14.58 -36.40
CA GLU A 100 -8.01 -15.11 -37.57
C GLU A 100 -6.51 -14.78 -37.52
N ARG A 101 -6.16 -13.52 -37.22
CA ARG A 101 -4.76 -13.09 -37.03
C ARG A 101 -4.08 -13.81 -35.85
N ILE A 102 -4.85 -14.14 -34.80
CA ILE A 102 -4.38 -14.95 -33.66
C ILE A 102 -4.01 -16.35 -34.11
N GLU A 103 -4.85 -17.02 -34.89
CA GLU A 103 -4.56 -18.37 -35.39
C GLU A 103 -3.38 -18.39 -36.39
N ASP A 104 -3.30 -17.42 -37.30
CA ASP A 104 -2.17 -17.30 -38.23
C ASP A 104 -0.84 -17.11 -37.49
N SER A 105 -0.81 -16.25 -36.47
CA SER A 105 0.40 -16.01 -35.68
C SER A 105 0.81 -17.23 -34.85
N LYS A 106 -0.15 -18.04 -34.37
CA LYS A 106 0.15 -19.31 -33.70
C LYS A 106 0.81 -20.32 -34.61
N PHE A 107 0.43 -20.36 -35.89
CA PHE A 107 1.03 -21.30 -36.85
C PHE A 107 2.54 -21.04 -37.01
N TYR A 108 2.93 -19.79 -37.26
CA TYR A 108 4.35 -19.41 -37.39
C TYR A 108 5.15 -19.69 -36.12
N TYR A 109 4.51 -19.48 -34.97
CA TYR A 109 5.12 -19.74 -33.68
C TYR A 109 5.40 -21.24 -33.48
N LYS A 110 4.40 -22.05 -33.77
CA LYS A 110 4.46 -23.51 -33.64
C LYS A 110 5.55 -24.08 -34.55
N GLU A 111 5.62 -23.60 -35.78
CA GLU A 111 6.65 -23.96 -36.77
C GLU A 111 8.08 -23.74 -36.22
N ILE A 112 8.38 -22.54 -35.67
CA ILE A 112 9.72 -22.24 -35.12
C ILE A 112 10.06 -23.18 -33.95
N ILE A 113 9.11 -23.44 -33.06
CA ILE A 113 9.37 -24.30 -31.90
C ILE A 113 9.51 -25.77 -32.28
N GLU A 114 8.72 -26.26 -33.23
CA GLU A 114 8.87 -27.63 -33.75
C GLU A 114 10.21 -27.82 -34.46
N ASN A 115 10.66 -26.81 -35.21
CA ASN A 115 11.98 -26.80 -35.84
C ASN A 115 13.10 -26.79 -34.78
N LEU A 116 12.99 -25.94 -33.75
CA LEU A 116 13.96 -25.89 -32.64
C LEU A 116 14.00 -27.22 -31.86
N LEU A 117 12.85 -27.85 -31.62
CA LEU A 117 12.76 -29.14 -30.93
C LEU A 117 13.41 -30.25 -31.74
N SER A 118 13.08 -30.33 -33.03
CA SER A 118 13.66 -31.31 -33.96
C SER A 118 15.18 -31.15 -34.04
N TYR A 119 15.64 -29.89 -34.11
CA TYR A 119 17.05 -29.56 -34.09
C TYR A 119 17.75 -29.96 -32.79
N ALA A 120 17.14 -29.67 -31.63
CA ALA A 120 17.70 -30.01 -30.33
C ALA A 120 17.82 -31.53 -30.13
N VAL A 121 16.82 -32.30 -30.57
CA VAL A 121 16.86 -33.77 -30.54
C VAL A 121 17.98 -34.30 -31.44
N TYR A 122 18.13 -33.73 -32.63
CA TYR A 122 19.18 -34.11 -33.59
C TYR A 122 20.59 -33.83 -33.04
N VAL A 123 20.84 -32.62 -32.51
CA VAL A 123 22.18 -32.22 -32.06
C VAL A 123 22.58 -32.88 -30.74
N LEU A 124 21.66 -33.01 -29.79
CA LEU A 124 21.97 -33.55 -28.47
C LEU A 124 21.93 -35.09 -28.42
N ASN A 125 21.32 -35.72 -29.43
CA ASN A 125 21.13 -37.17 -29.53
C ASN A 125 20.59 -37.82 -28.23
N LYS A 126 19.76 -37.06 -27.48
CA LYS A 126 19.17 -37.45 -26.21
C LYS A 126 17.73 -36.95 -26.12
N LYS A 127 16.94 -37.49 -25.19
CA LYS A 127 15.61 -36.97 -24.88
C LYS A 127 15.74 -35.54 -24.36
N VAL A 128 15.09 -34.60 -25.04
CA VAL A 128 15.08 -33.17 -24.68
C VAL A 128 13.90 -32.89 -23.76
N ASP A 129 14.14 -32.12 -22.70
CA ASP A 129 13.07 -31.54 -21.91
C ASP A 129 12.45 -30.36 -22.67
N VAL A 130 11.27 -30.62 -23.24
CA VAL A 130 10.53 -29.68 -24.09
C VAL A 130 10.19 -28.38 -23.36
N GLU A 131 9.74 -28.46 -22.10
CA GLU A 131 9.33 -27.28 -21.35
C GLU A 131 10.54 -26.47 -20.89
N ARG A 132 11.64 -27.16 -20.54
CA ARG A 132 12.90 -26.50 -20.24
C ARG A 132 13.48 -25.79 -21.47
N LEU A 133 13.51 -26.44 -22.64
CA LEU A 133 13.97 -25.83 -23.88
C LEU A 133 13.15 -24.60 -24.25
N LYS A 134 11.82 -24.68 -24.15
CA LYS A 134 10.92 -23.54 -24.39
C LYS A 134 11.19 -22.39 -23.42
N SER A 135 11.43 -22.70 -22.14
CA SER A 135 11.77 -21.69 -21.12
C SER A 135 13.10 -21.02 -21.41
N ASP A 136 14.13 -21.81 -21.70
CA ASP A 136 15.48 -21.32 -22.04
C ASP A 136 15.45 -20.48 -23.32
N PHE A 137 14.65 -20.88 -24.32
CA PHE A 137 14.44 -20.10 -25.54
C PHE A 137 13.80 -18.73 -25.27
N LYS A 138 12.75 -18.66 -24.42
CA LYS A 138 12.17 -17.36 -23.99
C LYS A 138 13.21 -16.49 -23.31
N GLU A 139 13.98 -17.07 -22.39
CA GLU A 139 14.97 -16.33 -21.63
C GLU A 139 16.09 -15.81 -22.55
N TYR A 140 16.53 -16.62 -23.52
CA TYR A 140 17.53 -16.23 -24.51
C TYR A 140 17.08 -15.03 -25.35
N LEU A 141 15.85 -15.05 -25.86
CA LEU A 141 15.29 -13.97 -26.69
C LEU A 141 15.16 -12.64 -25.92
N VAL A 142 14.86 -12.68 -24.62
CA VAL A 142 14.75 -11.47 -23.80
C VAL A 142 16.10 -11.02 -23.24
N ARG A 143 17.01 -11.96 -22.94
CA ARG A 143 18.31 -11.74 -22.29
C ARG A 143 19.40 -12.47 -23.06
N SER A 144 20.07 -11.76 -23.96
CA SER A 144 21.31 -12.26 -24.55
C SER A 144 22.37 -12.48 -23.46
N GLY A 145 22.87 -13.71 -23.33
CA GLY A 145 24.09 -14.01 -22.55
C GLY A 145 23.94 -14.65 -21.17
N ARG A 146 22.84 -15.36 -20.86
CA ARG A 146 22.82 -16.31 -19.73
C ARG A 146 23.12 -17.73 -20.22
N ASP A 147 24.10 -18.37 -19.59
CA ASP A 147 24.35 -19.79 -19.79
C ASP A 147 23.23 -20.60 -19.13
N SER A 148 22.53 -21.37 -19.95
CA SER A 148 21.55 -22.37 -19.55
C SER A 148 21.88 -23.69 -20.26
N GLU A 149 21.20 -24.78 -19.89
CA GLU A 149 21.46 -26.12 -20.46
C GLU A 149 21.37 -26.12 -21.99
N TYR A 150 20.42 -25.37 -22.56
CA TYR A 150 20.14 -25.35 -23.99
C TYR A 150 20.71 -24.14 -24.74
N THR A 151 21.40 -23.20 -24.08
CA THR A 151 21.93 -21.97 -24.71
C THR A 151 22.75 -22.27 -25.97
N GLY A 152 23.69 -23.21 -25.90
CA GLY A 152 24.54 -23.56 -27.05
C GLY A 152 23.76 -24.10 -28.25
N VAL A 153 22.72 -24.91 -28.00
CA VAL A 153 21.85 -25.46 -29.05
C VAL A 153 20.98 -24.37 -29.66
N ILE A 154 20.40 -23.50 -28.83
CA ILE A 154 19.59 -22.36 -29.27
C ILE A 154 20.42 -21.42 -30.14
N THR A 155 21.62 -21.03 -29.69
CA THR A 155 22.49 -20.14 -30.46
C THR A 155 22.84 -20.74 -31.82
N ARG A 156 23.19 -22.03 -31.87
CA ARG A 156 23.53 -22.71 -33.13
C ARG A 156 22.32 -22.80 -34.07
N PHE A 157 21.14 -23.13 -33.55
CA PHE A 157 19.89 -23.13 -34.31
C PHE A 157 19.61 -21.77 -34.96
N LEU A 158 19.76 -20.68 -34.20
CA LEU A 158 19.51 -19.33 -34.70
C LEU A 158 20.47 -18.92 -35.82
N ILE A 159 21.76 -19.28 -35.70
CA ILE A 159 22.78 -18.99 -36.73
C ILE A 159 22.50 -19.80 -38.00
N GLU A 160 22.22 -21.09 -37.88
CA GLU A 160 21.99 -21.97 -39.04
C GLU A 160 20.72 -21.60 -39.81
N ASN A 161 19.73 -20.98 -39.15
CA ASN A 161 18.49 -20.54 -39.77
C ASN A 161 18.47 -19.04 -40.13
N GLU A 162 19.56 -18.30 -39.89
CA GLU A 162 19.59 -16.84 -40.05
C GLU A 162 19.23 -16.37 -41.47
N PHE A 163 19.65 -17.12 -42.49
CA PHE A 163 19.44 -16.82 -43.91
C PHE A 163 18.19 -17.46 -44.50
N SER A 164 17.42 -18.20 -43.69
CA SER A 164 16.16 -18.79 -44.17
C SER A 164 15.10 -17.70 -44.35
N SER A 165 14.37 -17.78 -45.45
CA SER A 165 13.38 -16.76 -45.84
C SER A 165 12.31 -16.59 -44.76
N GLY A 166 12.07 -15.35 -44.33
CA GLY A 166 11.05 -15.01 -43.32
C GLY A 166 11.41 -15.36 -41.87
N PHE A 167 12.54 -16.03 -41.59
CA PHE A 167 12.88 -16.46 -40.23
C PHE A 167 13.17 -15.29 -39.28
N LYS A 168 13.96 -14.29 -39.72
CA LYS A 168 14.25 -13.09 -38.93
C LYS A 168 12.98 -12.32 -38.56
N GLU A 169 12.04 -12.22 -39.50
CA GLU A 169 10.76 -11.55 -39.28
C GLU A 169 9.92 -12.32 -38.24
N LYS A 170 9.74 -13.63 -38.43
CA LYS A 170 9.02 -14.48 -37.47
C LYS A 170 9.67 -14.42 -36.08
N LEU A 171 11.00 -14.44 -35.98
CA LEU A 171 11.73 -14.33 -34.71
C LEU A 171 11.51 -12.97 -34.05
N GLY A 172 11.61 -11.87 -34.80
CA GLY A 172 11.33 -10.53 -34.29
C GLY A 172 9.92 -10.37 -33.77
N GLN A 173 8.94 -11.00 -34.43
CA GLN A 173 7.55 -11.02 -33.98
C GLN A 173 7.39 -11.76 -32.63
N ILE A 174 8.19 -12.80 -32.37
CA ILE A 174 8.21 -13.52 -31.09
C ILE A 174 8.85 -12.67 -30.00
N GLU A 175 10.01 -12.07 -30.29
CA GLU A 175 10.72 -11.18 -29.36
C GLU A 175 9.83 -10.02 -28.92
N GLU A 176 9.16 -9.36 -29.86
CA GLU A 176 8.20 -8.30 -29.58
C GLU A 176 7.07 -8.79 -28.65
N GLY A 177 6.48 -9.96 -28.94
CA GLY A 177 5.44 -10.53 -28.08
C GLY A 177 5.92 -10.77 -26.66
N LEU A 178 7.14 -11.27 -26.49
CA LEU A 178 7.75 -11.46 -25.17
C LEU A 178 7.98 -10.14 -24.44
N ILE A 179 8.44 -9.10 -25.13
CA ILE A 179 8.65 -7.76 -24.56
C ILE A 179 7.32 -7.16 -24.11
N LEU A 180 6.31 -7.15 -24.99
CA LEU A 180 4.98 -6.61 -24.68
C LEU A 180 4.34 -7.33 -23.49
N TYR A 181 4.38 -8.66 -23.50
CA TYR A 181 3.81 -9.48 -22.43
C TYR A 181 4.54 -9.29 -21.09
N ALA A 182 5.87 -9.17 -21.12
CA ALA A 182 6.66 -8.84 -19.93
C ALA A 182 6.33 -7.43 -19.41
N GLY A 183 6.16 -6.46 -20.30
CA GLY A 183 5.85 -5.07 -19.96
C GLY A 183 4.49 -4.88 -19.29
N ILE A 184 3.44 -5.56 -19.76
CA ILE A 184 2.09 -5.45 -19.20
C ILE A 184 1.93 -6.20 -17.86
N ARG A 185 2.67 -7.30 -17.66
CA ARG A 185 2.69 -8.04 -16.39
C ARG A 185 3.58 -7.37 -15.34
N TYR A 186 4.45 -6.44 -15.74
CA TYR A 186 5.40 -5.86 -14.83
C TYR A 186 4.73 -5.00 -13.76
N THR A 187 4.99 -5.36 -12.51
CA THR A 187 4.74 -4.54 -11.34
C THR A 187 6.08 -3.96 -10.89
N PRO A 188 6.27 -2.63 -10.86
CA PRO A 188 7.51 -2.03 -10.41
C PRO A 188 7.83 -2.46 -8.98
N ASP A 189 9.11 -2.74 -8.72
CA ASP A 189 9.60 -2.90 -7.35
C ASP A 189 9.62 -1.51 -6.72
N LEU A 190 8.54 -1.21 -5.98
CA LEU A 190 8.13 0.13 -5.58
C LEU A 190 9.02 0.76 -4.47
N SER A 191 10.32 0.49 -4.46
CA SER A 191 11.25 1.01 -3.44
C SER A 191 11.43 2.53 -3.53
N SER A 192 11.14 3.15 -4.68
CA SER A 192 11.29 4.60 -4.88
C SER A 192 10.07 5.31 -5.48
N LEU A 193 9.03 4.58 -5.89
CA LEU A 193 7.96 5.11 -6.74
C LEU A 193 6.59 4.61 -6.35
N GLY A 194 5.60 5.50 -6.25
CA GLY A 194 4.30 5.20 -5.64
C GLY A 194 4.41 5.06 -4.11
N GLN A 195 5.02 6.05 -3.45
CA GLN A 195 5.06 6.08 -1.99
C GLN A 195 3.65 6.37 -1.45
N TRP A 196 3.03 5.37 -0.82
CA TRP A 196 1.90 5.61 0.07
C TRP A 196 2.41 6.47 1.24
N LYS A 197 2.08 7.77 1.26
CA LYS A 197 2.71 8.72 2.19
C LYS A 197 2.02 8.75 3.54
N ASN A 198 0.68 8.77 3.56
CA ASN A 198 -0.08 8.98 4.78
C ASN A 198 -0.64 7.69 5.36
N ASN A 199 -1.03 7.72 6.63
CA ASN A 199 -1.71 6.60 7.25
C ASN A 199 -3.21 6.65 6.90
N LEU A 200 -3.77 5.50 6.56
CA LEU A 200 -5.20 5.34 6.31
C LEU A 200 -5.76 4.28 7.27
N VAL A 201 -6.88 4.60 7.92
CA VAL A 201 -7.66 3.66 8.71
C VAL A 201 -8.92 3.29 7.93
N ILE A 202 -9.07 2.01 7.60
CA ILE A 202 -10.27 1.49 6.93
C ILE A 202 -11.13 0.82 7.99
N PHE A 203 -12.30 1.39 8.25
CA PHE A 203 -13.28 0.87 9.18
C PHE A 203 -14.19 -0.12 8.48
N LEU A 204 -14.15 -1.37 8.91
CA LEU A 204 -14.90 -2.48 8.35
C LEU A 204 -16.26 -2.60 9.02
N ASP A 205 -17.32 -2.68 8.21
CA ASP A 205 -18.65 -3.06 8.68
C ASP A 205 -18.76 -4.59 8.87
N THR A 206 -19.86 -5.02 9.49
CA THR A 206 -20.09 -6.40 9.95
C THR A 206 -19.91 -7.43 8.82
N GLU A 207 -20.41 -7.18 7.62
CA GLU A 207 -20.32 -8.10 6.50
C GLU A 207 -18.88 -8.29 5.99
N HIS A 208 -18.02 -7.27 6.09
CA HIS A 208 -16.63 -7.39 5.69
C HIS A 208 -15.82 -8.18 6.73
N LEU A 209 -16.13 -8.06 8.02
CA LEU A 209 -15.55 -8.90 9.07
C LEU A 209 -15.93 -10.38 8.88
N LEU A 210 -17.20 -10.65 8.61
CA LEU A 210 -17.69 -12.01 8.32
C LEU A 210 -17.05 -12.60 7.04
N SER A 211 -16.86 -11.77 6.01
CA SER A 211 -16.16 -12.16 4.78
C SER A 211 -14.67 -12.42 5.04
N ALA A 212 -14.02 -11.62 5.87
CA ALA A 212 -12.62 -11.79 6.25
C ALA A 212 -12.38 -13.12 6.98
N ALA A 213 -13.34 -13.58 7.79
CA ALA A 213 -13.31 -14.89 8.44
C ALA A 213 -13.80 -16.05 7.54
N GLY A 214 -14.27 -15.75 6.32
CA GLY A 214 -14.78 -16.74 5.37
C GLY A 214 -16.20 -17.25 5.63
N LEU A 215 -16.93 -16.63 6.56
CA LEU A 215 -18.29 -17.05 6.95
C LEU A 215 -19.34 -16.75 5.86
N ASN A 216 -19.15 -15.70 5.07
CA ASN A 216 -20.02 -15.41 3.92
C ASN A 216 -19.78 -16.33 2.71
N GLY A 217 -18.75 -17.18 2.76
CA GLY A 217 -18.40 -18.13 1.70
C GLY A 217 -17.09 -17.79 0.97
N VAL A 218 -16.63 -18.76 0.17
CA VAL A 218 -15.30 -18.74 -0.48
C VAL A 218 -15.12 -17.55 -1.43
N LEU A 219 -16.18 -17.14 -2.12
CA LEU A 219 -16.13 -16.02 -3.05
C LEU A 219 -15.82 -14.69 -2.33
N TYR A 220 -16.61 -14.36 -1.31
CA TYR A 220 -16.43 -13.14 -0.53
C TYR A 220 -15.09 -13.12 0.21
N LYS A 221 -14.65 -14.30 0.68
CA LYS A 221 -13.31 -14.45 1.25
C LYS A 221 -12.21 -14.13 0.25
N LYS A 222 -12.30 -14.64 -0.98
CA LYS A 222 -11.34 -14.36 -2.04
C LYS A 222 -11.28 -12.86 -2.39
N VAL A 223 -12.44 -12.20 -2.48
CA VAL A 223 -12.51 -10.75 -2.70
C VAL A 223 -11.82 -9.99 -1.57
N PHE A 224 -12.05 -10.39 -0.31
CA PHE A 224 -11.38 -9.81 0.84
C PHE A 224 -9.87 -10.06 0.83
N ASP A 225 -9.44 -11.26 0.48
CA ASP A 225 -8.01 -11.62 0.45
C ASP A 225 -7.26 -10.89 -0.67
N ASP A 226 -7.90 -10.68 -1.83
CA ASP A 226 -7.35 -9.84 -2.91
C ASP A 226 -7.15 -8.40 -2.43
N PHE A 227 -8.14 -7.82 -1.76
CA PHE A 227 -8.04 -6.50 -1.12
C PHE A 227 -6.93 -6.44 -0.06
N ASN A 228 -6.91 -7.41 0.86
CA ASN A 228 -5.93 -7.46 1.94
C ASN A 228 -4.50 -7.69 1.43
N SER A 229 -4.34 -8.37 0.28
CA SER A 229 -3.03 -8.53 -0.36
C SER A 229 -2.44 -7.18 -0.79
N LEU A 230 -3.25 -6.27 -1.33
CA LEU A 230 -2.82 -4.91 -1.68
C LEU A 230 -2.43 -4.09 -0.44
N ILE A 231 -3.17 -4.25 0.66
CA ILE A 231 -2.83 -3.62 1.95
C ILE A 231 -1.49 -4.14 2.48
N ASN A 232 -1.25 -5.44 2.40
CA ASN A 232 0.01 -6.03 2.80
C ASN A 232 1.18 -5.49 1.97
N ASP A 233 0.98 -5.32 0.66
CA ASP A 233 1.98 -4.74 -0.23
C ASP A 233 2.31 -3.27 0.11
N VAL A 234 1.32 -2.48 0.56
CA VAL A 234 1.56 -1.14 1.10
C VAL A 234 2.37 -1.22 2.40
N ASN A 235 1.95 -2.08 3.32
CA ASN A 235 2.46 -2.14 4.69
C ASN A 235 3.84 -2.82 4.84
N GLN A 236 4.31 -3.58 3.84
CA GLN A 236 5.63 -4.21 3.87
C GLN A 236 6.79 -3.20 3.87
N LYS A 237 6.56 -1.95 3.45
CA LYS A 237 7.61 -0.93 3.33
C LYS A 237 7.83 -0.16 4.63
N LYS A 238 9.09 -0.04 5.06
CA LYS A 238 9.47 0.52 6.37
C LYS A 238 9.30 2.04 6.51
N ASN A 239 9.38 2.81 5.41
CA ASN A 239 9.42 4.28 5.43
C ASN A 239 8.18 4.96 4.82
N ASN A 240 7.08 4.21 4.63
CA ASN A 240 5.84 4.70 4.03
C ASN A 240 4.72 4.73 5.06
N GLY A 241 3.65 5.48 4.76
CA GLY A 241 2.39 5.42 5.48
C GLY A 241 1.81 4.01 5.47
N LYS A 242 0.97 3.72 6.46
CA LYS A 242 0.38 2.39 6.67
C LYS A 242 -1.12 2.42 6.50
N ILE A 243 -1.66 1.33 5.98
CA ILE A 243 -3.10 1.08 5.97
C ILE A 243 -3.41 0.14 7.14
N SER A 244 -4.31 0.56 8.02
CA SER A 244 -4.78 -0.26 9.13
C SER A 244 -6.26 -0.60 8.97
N LEU A 245 -6.63 -1.83 9.31
CA LEU A 245 -8.00 -2.30 9.29
C LEU A 245 -8.55 -2.27 10.71
N ARG A 246 -9.66 -1.55 10.91
CA ARG A 246 -10.32 -1.43 12.20
C ARG A 246 -11.82 -1.61 12.09
N TYR A 247 -12.53 -1.72 13.19
CA TYR A 247 -13.99 -1.69 13.25
C TYR A 247 -14.43 -0.93 14.50
N PHE A 248 -15.62 -0.32 14.45
CA PHE A 248 -16.14 0.43 15.59
C PHE A 248 -16.74 -0.50 16.67
N SER A 249 -16.90 0.03 17.89
CA SER A 249 -17.55 -0.68 18.98
C SER A 249 -18.96 -1.15 18.63
N GLU A 250 -19.73 -0.34 17.90
CA GLU A 250 -21.08 -0.72 17.46
C GLU A 250 -21.06 -1.94 16.53
N THR A 251 -20.07 -2.02 15.63
CA THR A 251 -19.88 -3.19 14.76
C THR A 251 -19.51 -4.43 15.57
N ASN A 252 -18.76 -4.28 16.66
CA ASN A 252 -18.48 -5.38 17.57
C ASN A 252 -19.75 -5.87 18.27
N ASP A 253 -20.61 -4.95 18.70
CA ASP A 253 -21.89 -5.28 19.33
C ASP A 253 -22.81 -6.02 18.34
N ASP A 254 -22.85 -5.58 17.07
CA ASP A 254 -23.55 -6.27 15.99
C ASP A 254 -23.06 -7.72 15.83
N ILE A 255 -21.74 -7.93 15.82
CA ILE A 255 -21.14 -9.28 15.76
C ILE A 255 -21.51 -10.11 16.99
N ILE A 256 -21.45 -9.54 18.20
CA ILE A 256 -21.82 -10.24 19.43
C ILE A 256 -23.28 -10.68 19.36
N ASN A 257 -24.18 -9.79 18.93
CA ASN A 257 -25.59 -10.08 18.75
C ASN A 257 -25.83 -11.12 17.65
N PHE A 258 -25.04 -11.10 16.58
CA PHE A 258 -25.11 -12.09 15.50
C PHE A 258 -24.76 -13.50 15.99
N PHE A 259 -23.68 -13.65 16.76
CA PHE A 259 -23.32 -14.94 17.36
C PHE A 259 -24.31 -15.38 18.45
N TYR A 260 -24.85 -14.44 19.25
CA TYR A 260 -25.88 -14.75 20.22
C TYR A 260 -27.17 -15.28 19.55
N ALA A 261 -27.56 -14.70 18.41
CA ALA A 261 -28.67 -15.23 17.62
C ALA A 261 -28.38 -16.65 17.12
N ALA A 262 -27.15 -16.93 16.67
CA ALA A 262 -26.73 -18.27 16.28
C ALA A 262 -26.78 -19.28 17.45
N GLU A 263 -26.37 -18.88 18.66
CA GLU A 263 -26.51 -19.68 19.87
C GLU A 263 -27.98 -20.05 20.14
N LYS A 264 -28.90 -19.08 19.99
CA LYS A 264 -30.34 -19.31 20.19
C LYS A 264 -30.95 -20.23 19.14
N ILE A 265 -30.50 -20.15 17.89
CA ILE A 265 -30.94 -21.07 16.83
C ILE A 265 -30.52 -22.51 17.18
N VAL A 266 -29.28 -22.73 17.61
CA VAL A 266 -28.79 -24.05 18.02
C VAL A 266 -29.50 -24.56 19.28
N GLU A 267 -29.66 -23.71 20.30
CA GLU A 267 -30.33 -24.06 21.57
C GLU A 267 -31.78 -24.51 21.34
N ARG A 268 -32.49 -23.84 20.43
CA ARG A 268 -33.90 -24.13 20.12
C ARG A 268 -34.09 -25.15 19.01
N SER A 269 -33.01 -25.62 18.40
CA SER A 269 -33.05 -26.48 17.20
C SER A 269 -33.88 -25.87 16.06
N GLU A 270 -33.83 -24.54 15.92
CA GLU A 270 -34.51 -23.80 14.85
C GLU A 270 -33.73 -23.92 13.53
N GLN A 271 -34.42 -23.83 12.41
CA GLN A 271 -33.75 -23.70 11.12
C GLN A 271 -33.30 -22.26 10.89
N ALA A 272 -32.01 -22.08 10.62
CA ALA A 272 -31.48 -20.80 10.20
C ALA A 272 -32.04 -20.41 8.82
N ASP A 273 -32.24 -19.11 8.63
CA ASP A 273 -32.68 -18.54 7.35
C ASP A 273 -31.72 -18.94 6.21
N PRO A 274 -32.20 -19.65 5.18
CA PRO A 274 -31.37 -20.10 4.07
C PRO A 274 -30.69 -18.96 3.28
N SER A 275 -31.24 -17.74 3.34
CA SER A 275 -30.67 -16.58 2.66
C SER A 275 -29.44 -15.99 3.39
N LYS A 276 -29.21 -16.34 4.66
CA LYS A 276 -28.13 -15.80 5.49
C LYS A 276 -26.93 -16.75 5.55
N THR A 277 -26.10 -16.73 4.52
CA THR A 277 -24.93 -17.62 4.36
C THR A 277 -24.01 -17.66 5.59
N ALA A 278 -23.69 -16.49 6.19
CA ALA A 278 -22.87 -16.45 7.40
C ALA A 278 -23.54 -17.13 8.61
N MET A 279 -24.85 -16.98 8.77
CA MET A 279 -25.58 -17.64 9.86
C MET A 279 -25.54 -19.16 9.67
N LEU A 280 -25.78 -19.64 8.44
CA LEU A 280 -25.64 -21.05 8.10
C LEU A 280 -24.25 -21.57 8.42
N ALA A 281 -23.19 -20.86 7.99
CA ALA A 281 -21.81 -21.27 8.26
C ALA A 281 -21.47 -21.32 9.76
N ILE A 282 -22.08 -20.46 10.58
CA ILE A 282 -21.89 -20.46 12.04
C ILE A 282 -22.66 -21.62 12.69
N VAL A 283 -23.91 -21.86 12.29
CA VAL A 283 -24.74 -22.91 12.90
C VAL A 283 -24.35 -24.32 12.40
N ASP A 284 -23.81 -24.43 11.18
CA ASP A 284 -23.49 -25.71 10.54
C ASP A 284 -22.51 -26.56 11.37
N GLY A 285 -22.86 -27.81 11.64
CA GLY A 285 -22.07 -28.71 12.46
C GLY A 285 -22.03 -28.40 13.98
N CYS A 286 -22.75 -27.39 14.47
CA CYS A 286 -22.89 -27.11 15.91
C CYS A 286 -23.96 -28.00 16.53
N LYS A 287 -23.63 -28.70 17.62
CA LYS A 287 -24.56 -29.55 18.38
C LYS A 287 -25.04 -28.88 19.67
N SER A 288 -24.31 -27.88 20.14
CA SER A 288 -24.52 -27.20 21.41
C SER A 288 -24.17 -25.71 21.28
N PRO A 289 -24.72 -24.83 22.15
CA PRO A 289 -24.33 -23.42 22.18
C PRO A 289 -22.83 -23.19 22.41
N SER A 290 -22.14 -24.10 23.12
CA SER A 290 -20.69 -24.06 23.28
C SER A 290 -19.91 -24.19 21.97
N ASP A 291 -20.44 -24.91 20.98
CA ASP A 291 -19.79 -25.03 19.66
C ASP A 291 -19.82 -23.68 18.91
N VAL A 292 -20.91 -22.93 19.07
CA VAL A 292 -21.04 -21.56 18.53
C VAL A 292 -20.05 -20.62 19.21
N LEU A 293 -19.89 -20.72 20.53
CA LEU A 293 -18.89 -19.95 21.27
C LEU A 293 -17.46 -20.26 20.81
N HIS A 294 -17.14 -21.52 20.51
CA HIS A 294 -15.85 -21.91 19.94
C HIS A 294 -15.64 -21.27 18.55
N LYS A 295 -16.66 -21.27 17.69
CA LYS A 295 -16.61 -20.57 16.39
C LYS A 295 -16.46 -19.06 16.54
N LYS A 296 -17.10 -18.44 17.54
CA LYS A 296 -16.91 -17.02 17.88
C LYS A 296 -15.46 -16.74 18.29
N SER A 297 -14.88 -17.59 19.13
CA SER A 297 -13.46 -17.47 19.52
C SER A 297 -12.53 -17.57 18.30
N LYS A 298 -12.77 -18.56 17.42
CA LYS A 298 -12.03 -18.71 16.16
C LYS A 298 -12.18 -17.48 15.25
N PHE A 299 -13.37 -16.92 15.14
CA PHE A 299 -13.63 -15.72 14.36
C PHE A 299 -12.74 -14.54 14.81
N TYR A 300 -12.66 -14.27 16.12
CA TYR A 300 -11.80 -13.19 16.63
C TYR A 300 -10.29 -13.50 16.46
N ASP A 301 -9.89 -14.77 16.58
CA ASP A 301 -8.52 -15.20 16.29
C ASP A 301 -8.13 -14.97 14.82
N ASP A 302 -9.05 -15.27 13.89
CA ASP A 302 -8.85 -15.01 12.46
C ASP A 302 -8.75 -13.50 12.16
N LEU A 303 -9.58 -12.65 12.80
CA LEU A 303 -9.44 -11.20 12.71
C LEU A 303 -8.09 -10.70 13.25
N PHE A 304 -7.64 -11.27 14.39
CA PHE A 304 -6.37 -10.92 15.00
C PHE A 304 -5.18 -11.26 14.09
N LYS A 305 -5.17 -12.44 13.47
CA LYS A 305 -4.15 -12.85 12.49
C LYS A 305 -4.09 -11.91 11.28
N LEU A 306 -5.25 -11.42 10.83
CA LEU A 306 -5.36 -10.41 9.77
C LEU A 306 -4.99 -8.99 10.24
N LYS A 307 -4.63 -8.80 11.51
CA LYS A 307 -4.35 -7.51 12.15
C LYS A 307 -5.53 -6.53 12.11
N ILE A 308 -6.75 -7.07 12.08
CA ILE A 308 -7.99 -6.30 12.19
C ILE A 308 -8.28 -6.12 13.68
N ARG A 309 -8.46 -4.88 14.13
CA ARG A 309 -8.63 -4.55 15.55
C ARG A 309 -9.85 -3.68 15.81
N ASN A 310 -10.40 -3.77 17.02
CA ASN A 310 -11.38 -2.78 17.48
C ASN A 310 -10.69 -1.41 17.59
N GLU A 311 -11.44 -0.36 17.28
CA GLU A 311 -10.99 1.02 17.44
C GLU A 311 -10.74 1.36 18.92
N ASP A 312 -9.75 2.22 19.16
CA ASP A 312 -9.46 2.69 20.51
C ASP A 312 -10.55 3.69 20.94
N MET A 313 -10.90 3.69 22.23
CA MET A 313 -11.91 4.61 22.76
C MET A 313 -11.48 6.06 22.54
N MET A 314 -12.21 6.77 21.67
CA MET A 314 -11.97 8.18 21.33
C MET A 314 -13.25 8.99 21.53
N ASN A 315 -13.12 10.22 22.04
CA ASN A 315 -14.25 11.14 22.11
C ASN A 315 -14.45 11.85 20.76
N TYR A 316 -15.28 11.27 19.90
CA TYR A 316 -15.55 11.82 18.57
C TYR A 316 -16.32 13.15 18.58
N TYR A 317 -16.91 13.55 19.70
CA TYR A 317 -17.71 14.78 19.80
C TYR A 317 -16.99 15.92 20.52
N GLU A 318 -15.68 15.78 20.78
CA GLU A 318 -14.86 16.83 21.40
C GLU A 318 -14.73 18.07 20.49
N ASN A 319 -14.72 17.89 19.17
CA ASN A 319 -14.60 18.97 18.19
C ASN A 319 -15.87 19.06 17.34
N PRO A 320 -16.85 19.90 17.72
CA PRO A 320 -18.14 19.97 17.03
C PRO A 320 -18.05 20.41 15.57
N GLU A 321 -16.96 21.06 15.16
CA GLU A 321 -16.71 21.50 13.78
C GLU A 321 -16.65 20.34 12.76
N PHE A 322 -16.36 19.12 13.21
CA PHE A 322 -16.32 17.93 12.34
C PHE A 322 -17.60 17.11 12.39
N ASN A 323 -18.62 17.55 13.14
CA ASN A 323 -19.91 16.87 13.21
C ASN A 323 -20.67 17.02 11.90
N ILE A 324 -21.09 15.89 11.34
CA ILE A 324 -21.91 15.83 10.12
C ILE A 324 -23.38 15.64 10.49
N GLU A 325 -23.65 15.01 11.63
CA GLU A 325 -25.00 14.82 12.12
C GLU A 325 -25.63 16.14 12.54
N SER A 326 -26.73 16.50 11.89
CA SER A 326 -27.59 17.63 12.29
C SER A 326 -29.05 17.31 11.97
N ALA A 327 -29.98 17.95 12.70
CA ALA A 327 -31.41 17.76 12.47
C ALA A 327 -31.82 18.14 11.03
N SER A 328 -31.19 19.18 10.45
CA SER A 328 -31.42 19.58 9.06
C SER A 328 -30.87 18.56 8.06
N SER A 329 -29.67 18.02 8.29
CA SER A 329 -29.09 16.97 7.44
C SER A 329 -29.95 15.71 7.44
N ILE A 330 -30.48 15.31 8.61
CA ILE A 330 -31.38 14.15 8.72
C ILE A 330 -32.66 14.40 7.90
N ALA A 331 -33.32 15.54 8.11
CA ALA A 331 -34.55 15.88 7.39
C ALA A 331 -34.35 15.91 5.86
N ALA A 332 -33.26 16.53 5.39
CA ALA A 332 -32.93 16.60 3.97
C ALA A 332 -32.68 15.22 3.35
N LEU A 333 -32.02 14.32 4.08
CA LEU A 333 -31.76 12.95 3.61
C LEU A 333 -33.02 12.10 3.62
N CYS A 334 -33.88 12.24 4.64
CA CYS A 334 -35.17 11.53 4.67
C CYS A 334 -36.04 11.90 3.47
N ASP A 335 -36.12 13.20 3.14
CA ASP A 335 -36.86 13.69 1.98
C ASP A 335 -36.27 13.17 0.66
N ARG A 336 -34.95 13.34 0.47
CA ARG A 336 -34.25 12.91 -0.77
C ARG A 336 -34.43 11.43 -1.07
N PHE A 337 -34.34 10.56 -0.07
CA PHE A 337 -34.46 9.12 -0.24
C PHE A 337 -35.90 8.61 -0.04
N LYS A 338 -36.89 9.52 0.10
CA LYS A 338 -38.32 9.20 0.31
C LYS A 338 -38.52 8.19 1.45
N LEU A 339 -37.81 8.42 2.55
CA LEU A 339 -37.83 7.55 3.71
C LEU A 339 -38.86 8.09 4.70
N SER A 340 -39.84 7.26 5.05
CA SER A 340 -40.86 7.59 6.07
C SER A 340 -40.77 6.63 7.27
N GLY A 341 -40.90 7.20 8.47
CA GLY A 341 -41.04 6.48 9.74
C GLY A 341 -39.80 6.58 10.66
N SER A 342 -40.05 6.56 11.98
CA SER A 342 -39.05 6.78 13.03
C SER A 342 -37.83 5.86 12.98
N HIS A 343 -38.00 4.62 12.49
CA HIS A 343 -36.90 3.66 12.34
C HIS A 343 -35.90 4.10 11.28
N LYS A 344 -36.36 4.80 10.22
CA LYS A 344 -35.50 5.29 9.14
C LYS A 344 -34.77 6.56 9.53
N ASP A 345 -35.40 7.43 10.32
CA ASP A 345 -34.74 8.60 10.91
C ASP A 345 -33.59 8.16 11.82
N ASN A 346 -33.84 7.15 12.67
CA ASN A 346 -32.80 6.56 13.51
C ASN A 346 -31.67 5.93 12.68
N PHE A 347 -31.99 5.24 11.58
CA PHE A 347 -30.98 4.68 10.67
C PHE A 347 -30.09 5.77 10.05
N ILE A 348 -30.67 6.89 9.58
CA ILE A 348 -29.89 8.00 9.04
C ILE A 348 -29.04 8.64 10.14
N SER A 349 -29.60 8.89 11.33
CA SER A 349 -28.84 9.40 12.48
C SER A 349 -27.63 8.51 12.78
N VAL A 350 -27.82 7.20 12.95
CA VAL A 350 -26.72 6.24 13.19
C VAL A 350 -25.67 6.28 12.06
N THR A 351 -26.11 6.42 10.81
CA THR A 351 -25.21 6.55 9.66
C THR A 351 -24.37 7.84 9.72
N LEU A 352 -25.00 8.98 10.00
CA LEU A 352 -24.30 10.27 10.13
C LEU A 352 -23.37 10.30 11.35
N LYS A 353 -23.69 9.57 12.42
CA LYS A 353 -22.77 9.36 13.56
C LYS A 353 -21.52 8.63 13.10
N LYS A 354 -21.64 7.54 12.33
CA LYS A 354 -20.48 6.86 11.74
C LYS A 354 -19.66 7.82 10.86
N PHE A 355 -20.31 8.64 10.04
CA PHE A 355 -19.59 9.61 9.19
C PHE A 355 -18.87 10.68 10.01
N THR A 356 -19.49 11.14 11.10
CA THR A 356 -18.86 12.07 12.05
C THR A 356 -17.57 11.49 12.61
N LYS A 357 -17.58 10.22 13.06
CA LYS A 357 -16.34 9.54 13.52
C LYS A 357 -15.25 9.55 12.45
N ILE A 358 -15.60 9.25 11.19
CA ILE A 358 -14.65 9.29 10.07
C ILE A 358 -14.12 10.71 9.86
N ASN A 359 -14.99 11.73 9.87
CA ASN A 359 -14.62 13.10 9.61
C ASN A 359 -13.72 13.71 10.69
N VAL A 360 -13.94 13.32 11.96
CA VAL A 360 -13.08 13.67 13.09
C VAL A 360 -11.66 13.13 12.88
N ILE A 361 -11.52 11.88 12.43
CA ILE A 361 -10.20 11.29 12.13
C ILE A 361 -9.56 11.97 10.91
N ARG A 362 -10.37 12.37 9.92
CA ARG A 362 -9.93 13.15 8.75
C ARG A 362 -9.61 14.61 9.07
N LYS A 363 -10.06 15.13 10.21
CA LYS A 363 -9.98 16.57 10.56
C LYS A 363 -10.61 17.46 9.46
N GLY A 364 -11.73 17.02 8.90
CA GLY A 364 -12.42 17.74 7.82
C GLY A 364 -11.81 17.60 6.42
N ILE A 365 -10.65 16.94 6.28
CA ILE A 365 -9.96 16.82 5.00
C ILE A 365 -10.50 15.64 4.19
N SER A 366 -11.31 15.93 3.18
CA SER A 366 -11.84 14.93 2.24
C SER A 366 -11.51 15.22 0.77
N ASP A 367 -11.08 16.43 0.42
CA ASP A 367 -10.68 16.83 -0.94
C ASP A 367 -9.21 16.48 -1.22
N VAL A 368 -8.91 15.19 -1.11
CA VAL A 368 -7.57 14.60 -1.32
C VAL A 368 -7.74 13.17 -1.82
N GLY A 369 -6.70 12.62 -2.43
CA GLY A 369 -6.73 11.24 -2.87
C GLY A 369 -6.73 10.20 -1.77
N ILE A 370 -6.90 8.94 -2.17
CA ILE A 370 -7.03 7.81 -1.24
C ILE A 370 -5.77 7.60 -0.37
N ASP A 371 -4.60 8.01 -0.86
CA ASP A 371 -3.33 8.00 -0.14
C ASP A 371 -3.12 9.26 0.72
N GLY A 372 -4.00 10.24 0.58
CA GLY A 372 -4.07 11.46 1.38
C GLY A 372 -5.03 11.37 2.57
N VAL A 373 -6.15 10.66 2.39
CA VAL A 373 -7.25 10.59 3.37
C VAL A 373 -6.88 9.73 4.59
N SER A 374 -7.27 10.17 5.79
CA SER A 374 -6.86 9.49 7.04
C SER A 374 -7.78 8.35 7.47
N ALA A 375 -9.06 8.37 7.07
CA ALA A 375 -10.02 7.34 7.43
C ALA A 375 -11.08 7.13 6.36
N ILE A 376 -11.64 5.92 6.27
CA ILE A 376 -12.80 5.63 5.42
C ILE A 376 -13.61 4.48 6.02
N PHE A 377 -14.93 4.53 5.89
CA PHE A 377 -15.82 3.43 6.27
C PHE A 377 -16.07 2.54 5.05
N MET A 378 -15.98 1.22 5.21
CA MET A 378 -16.21 0.25 4.16
C MET A 378 -17.45 -0.58 4.52
N THR A 379 -18.48 -0.52 3.68
CA THR A 379 -19.76 -1.19 3.86
C THR A 379 -20.38 -1.62 2.52
N GLU A 380 -21.11 -2.73 2.50
CA GLU A 380 -21.95 -3.16 1.38
C GLU A 380 -23.37 -2.60 1.43
N ASN A 381 -23.75 -1.87 2.48
CA ASN A 381 -25.07 -1.26 2.56
C ASN A 381 -25.22 -0.16 1.51
N ASN A 382 -26.03 -0.43 0.49
CA ASN A 382 -26.26 0.51 -0.62
C ASN A 382 -26.86 1.85 -0.17
N LEU A 383 -27.72 1.87 0.84
CA LEU A 383 -28.28 3.12 1.34
C LEU A 383 -27.21 3.98 2.02
N VAL A 384 -26.34 3.37 2.85
CA VAL A 384 -25.21 4.08 3.48
C VAL A 384 -24.27 4.65 2.43
N LYS A 385 -23.92 3.86 1.41
CA LYS A 385 -23.10 4.33 0.27
C LYS A 385 -23.77 5.51 -0.44
N ASN A 386 -25.05 5.39 -0.80
CA ASN A 386 -25.79 6.45 -1.48
C ASN A 386 -25.88 7.74 -0.64
N ILE A 387 -26.09 7.63 0.68
CA ILE A 387 -26.05 8.77 1.59
C ILE A 387 -24.65 9.41 1.55
N SER A 388 -23.59 8.62 1.58
CA SER A 388 -22.21 9.13 1.53
C SER A 388 -21.84 9.85 0.23
N PHE A 389 -22.57 9.63 -0.86
CA PHE A 389 -22.43 10.34 -2.14
C PHE A 389 -23.46 11.44 -2.34
N SER A 390 -24.33 11.70 -1.36
CA SER A 390 -25.30 12.79 -1.44
C SER A 390 -24.61 14.15 -1.23
N ASP A 391 -25.06 15.16 -1.97
CA ASP A 391 -24.67 16.57 -1.82
C ASP A 391 -24.86 17.15 -0.41
N VAL A 392 -25.70 16.53 0.42
CA VAL A 392 -25.91 16.92 1.83
C VAL A 392 -24.65 16.70 2.67
N VAL A 393 -23.84 15.68 2.36
CA VAL A 393 -22.65 15.31 3.14
C VAL A 393 -21.37 15.30 2.31
N HIS A 394 -21.49 15.16 0.99
CA HIS A 394 -20.38 15.05 0.05
C HIS A 394 -20.17 16.39 -0.64
N ALA A 395 -18.95 16.92 -0.55
CA ALA A 395 -18.60 18.22 -1.12
C ALA A 395 -18.52 18.24 -2.65
N GLY A 396 -18.64 17.10 -3.33
CA GLY A 396 -18.42 16.97 -4.77
C GLY A 396 -16.94 17.04 -5.17
N ASN A 397 -16.68 17.33 -6.45
CA ASN A 397 -15.37 17.74 -6.99
C ASN A 397 -14.17 16.80 -6.76
N GLY A 398 -14.39 15.51 -6.56
CA GLY A 398 -13.29 14.55 -6.35
C GLY A 398 -13.03 14.19 -4.89
N ALA A 399 -13.77 14.79 -3.94
CA ALA A 399 -13.64 14.44 -2.53
C ALA A 399 -13.93 12.95 -2.26
N ILE A 400 -13.16 12.34 -1.37
CA ILE A 400 -13.36 10.94 -0.98
C ILE A 400 -14.59 10.85 -0.08
N PRO A 401 -15.60 10.03 -0.43
CA PRO A 401 -16.78 9.82 0.41
C PRO A 401 -16.42 9.21 1.79
N TYR A 402 -17.28 9.42 2.79
CA TYR A 402 -17.10 8.84 4.12
C TYR A 402 -17.26 7.31 4.12
N ALA A 403 -18.13 6.78 3.26
CA ALA A 403 -18.38 5.34 3.13
C ALA A 403 -18.31 4.83 1.68
N THR A 404 -17.66 3.69 1.48
CA THR A 404 -17.51 3.02 0.17
C THR A 404 -17.60 1.50 0.30
N ASN A 405 -17.47 0.77 -0.80
CA ASN A 405 -17.40 -0.68 -0.80
C ASN A 405 -15.97 -1.19 -1.05
N ILE A 406 -15.79 -2.49 -0.93
CA ILE A 406 -14.50 -3.15 -1.16
C ILE A 406 -14.02 -3.03 -2.61
N GLU A 407 -14.95 -2.99 -3.59
CA GLU A 407 -14.61 -2.80 -5.00
C GLU A 407 -13.88 -1.46 -5.22
N PHE A 408 -14.45 -0.37 -4.70
CA PHE A 408 -13.91 0.99 -4.83
C PHE A 408 -12.48 1.11 -4.29
N LEU A 409 -12.23 0.51 -3.11
CA LEU A 409 -10.92 0.56 -2.45
C LEU A 409 -9.90 -0.36 -3.14
N THR A 410 -10.31 -1.57 -3.53
CA THR A 410 -9.43 -2.52 -4.22
C THR A 410 -8.94 -1.95 -5.54
N GLU A 411 -9.84 -1.36 -6.32
CA GLU A 411 -9.51 -0.70 -7.58
C GLU A 411 -8.48 0.41 -7.38
N ARG A 412 -8.76 1.37 -6.48
CA ARG A 412 -7.86 2.51 -6.22
C ARG A 412 -6.50 2.09 -5.69
N LEU A 413 -6.45 1.12 -4.79
CA LEU A 413 -5.19 0.57 -4.29
C LEU A 413 -4.40 -0.10 -5.42
N TRP A 414 -5.06 -0.86 -6.29
CA TRP A 414 -4.41 -1.55 -7.41
C TRP A 414 -3.75 -0.56 -8.37
N PHE A 415 -4.44 0.54 -8.72
CA PHE A 415 -3.90 1.58 -9.59
C PHE A 415 -2.83 2.45 -8.91
N LYS A 416 -3.05 2.93 -7.67
CA LYS A 416 -2.03 3.72 -6.96
C LYS A 416 -0.76 2.92 -6.67
N LEU A 417 -0.86 1.59 -6.56
CA LEU A 417 0.28 0.68 -6.46
C LEU A 417 0.90 0.30 -7.83
N ASN A 418 0.45 0.90 -8.94
CA ASN A 418 0.95 0.67 -10.29
C ASN A 418 1.04 -0.82 -10.66
N LYS A 419 0.10 -1.64 -10.18
CA LYS A 419 0.12 -3.09 -10.35
C LYS A 419 0.10 -3.47 -11.84
N GLY A 420 0.85 -4.51 -12.18
CA GLY A 420 0.77 -5.17 -13.48
C GLY A 420 -0.34 -6.22 -13.48
N PHE A 421 -0.58 -6.84 -14.63
CA PHE A 421 -1.72 -7.77 -14.81
C PHE A 421 -1.49 -9.15 -14.17
N SER A 422 -0.42 -9.35 -13.39
CA SER A 422 -0.12 -10.63 -12.76
C SER A 422 0.59 -10.45 -11.42
N LYS A 423 0.25 -11.29 -10.43
CA LYS A 423 0.85 -11.25 -9.10
C LYS A 423 2.24 -11.86 -9.07
N ASP A 424 2.52 -12.86 -9.92
CA ASP A 424 3.83 -13.51 -10.01
C ASP A 424 4.40 -13.47 -11.43
N ALA A 425 5.35 -12.56 -11.65
CA ALA A 425 6.10 -12.45 -12.90
C ALA A 425 6.93 -13.71 -13.25
N ARG A 426 7.15 -14.64 -12.30
CA ARG A 426 7.93 -15.86 -12.49
C ARG A 426 7.11 -17.07 -12.94
N LYS A 427 5.78 -17.00 -12.88
CA LYS A 427 4.92 -18.10 -13.34
C LYS A 427 5.17 -18.36 -14.84
N PRO A 428 5.56 -19.58 -15.24
CA PRO A 428 5.75 -19.92 -16.64
C PRO A 428 4.43 -19.74 -17.38
N VAL A 429 4.49 -19.12 -18.56
CA VAL A 429 3.31 -18.86 -19.39
C VAL A 429 3.50 -19.50 -20.76
N SER A 430 2.43 -20.06 -21.32
CA SER A 430 2.45 -20.63 -22.67
C SER A 430 2.75 -19.56 -23.72
N PHE A 431 3.31 -19.97 -24.85
CA PHE A 431 3.51 -19.05 -25.97
C PHE A 431 2.20 -18.61 -26.61
N ASP A 432 1.18 -19.48 -26.62
CA ASP A 432 -0.17 -19.14 -27.08
C ASP A 432 -0.70 -17.90 -26.35
N THR A 433 -0.58 -17.87 -25.03
CA THR A 433 -0.95 -16.70 -24.22
C THR A 433 -0.15 -15.44 -24.60
N ILE A 434 1.16 -15.56 -24.84
CA ILE A 434 2.03 -14.44 -25.23
C ILE A 434 1.60 -13.88 -26.59
N ILE A 435 1.31 -14.75 -27.56
CA ILE A 435 0.88 -14.38 -28.92
C ILE A 435 -0.47 -13.66 -28.88
N ARG A 436 -1.44 -14.22 -28.14
CA ARG A 436 -2.75 -13.57 -27.95
C ARG A 436 -2.59 -12.19 -27.33
N ALA A 437 -1.78 -12.07 -26.27
CA ALA A 437 -1.57 -10.79 -25.62
C ALA A 437 -0.88 -9.77 -26.53
N LYS A 438 0.12 -10.21 -27.30
CA LYS A 438 0.77 -9.38 -28.30
C LYS A 438 -0.23 -8.83 -29.30
N LEU A 439 -1.08 -9.66 -29.88
CA LEU A 439 -2.01 -9.23 -30.93
C LEU A 439 -3.06 -8.25 -30.41
N VAL A 440 -3.55 -8.45 -29.18
CA VAL A 440 -4.42 -7.47 -28.51
C VAL A 440 -3.67 -6.15 -28.30
N LEU A 441 -2.41 -6.17 -27.88
CA LEU A 441 -1.64 -4.93 -27.67
C LEU A 441 -1.30 -4.24 -28.99
N ALA A 442 -0.95 -4.99 -30.02
CA ALA A 442 -0.62 -4.48 -31.35
C ALA A 442 -1.83 -3.82 -32.04
N SER A 443 -3.07 -4.19 -31.68
CA SER A 443 -4.25 -3.46 -32.15
C SER A 443 -4.42 -2.09 -31.48
N GLN A 444 -3.75 -1.85 -30.35
CA GLN A 444 -3.85 -0.61 -29.57
C GLN A 444 -2.70 0.36 -29.77
N ILE A 445 -1.58 -0.09 -30.36
CA ILE A 445 -0.35 0.71 -30.50
C ILE A 445 0.21 0.64 -31.92
N SER A 446 0.74 1.76 -32.42
CA SER A 446 1.54 1.77 -33.65
C SER A 446 2.92 1.14 -33.39
N ASN A 447 3.44 0.39 -34.36
CA ASN A 447 4.54 -0.60 -34.31
C ASN A 447 5.94 -0.17 -33.76
N ALA A 448 6.06 0.89 -32.96
CA ALA A 448 7.33 1.45 -32.48
C ALA A 448 7.81 0.91 -31.11
N VAL A 449 7.12 -0.06 -30.48
CA VAL A 449 7.49 -0.52 -29.12
C VAL A 449 8.82 -1.25 -29.08
N SER A 450 9.09 -2.04 -30.12
CA SER A 450 10.35 -2.80 -30.22
C SER A 450 11.56 -1.88 -30.39
N GLU A 451 11.41 -0.78 -31.15
CA GLU A 451 12.45 0.23 -31.34
C GLU A 451 12.68 1.03 -30.06
N THR A 452 11.60 1.57 -29.47
CA THR A 452 11.69 2.32 -28.20
C THR A 452 12.28 1.47 -27.06
N TYR A 453 11.99 0.18 -27.01
CA TYR A 453 12.62 -0.74 -26.07
C TYR A 453 14.13 -0.88 -26.30
N LYS A 454 14.57 -1.04 -27.56
CA LYS A 454 15.99 -1.15 -27.91
C LYS A 454 16.73 0.13 -27.54
N ASP A 455 16.17 1.30 -27.86
CA ASP A 455 16.73 2.60 -27.51
C ASP A 455 16.88 2.76 -25.99
N LEU A 456 15.83 2.44 -25.22
CA LEU A 456 15.88 2.50 -23.77
C LEU A 456 16.91 1.53 -23.18
N LYS A 457 17.06 0.35 -23.78
CA LYS A 457 18.06 -0.65 -23.38
C LYS A 457 19.49 -0.19 -23.64
N GLU A 458 19.74 0.49 -24.76
CA GLU A 458 21.04 1.09 -25.06
C GLU A 458 21.38 2.25 -24.12
N LYS A 459 20.46 3.20 -23.93
CA LYS A 459 20.64 4.31 -23.00
C LYS A 459 20.88 3.85 -21.56
N TYR A 460 20.22 2.77 -21.15
CA TYR A 460 20.46 2.15 -19.84
C TYR A 460 21.85 1.51 -19.74
N LYS A 461 22.30 0.79 -20.78
CA LYS A 461 23.65 0.21 -20.84
C LYS A 461 24.75 1.28 -20.82
N ASN A 462 24.50 2.42 -21.45
CA ASN A 462 25.42 3.56 -21.50
C ASN A 462 25.43 4.40 -20.20
N ASN A 463 24.63 4.03 -19.18
CA ASN A 463 24.41 4.80 -17.95
C ASN A 463 23.84 6.22 -18.16
N GLU A 464 23.18 6.48 -19.30
CA GLU A 464 22.51 7.76 -19.57
C GLU A 464 21.22 7.91 -18.74
N ILE A 465 20.56 6.79 -18.44
CA ILE A 465 19.32 6.74 -17.65
C ILE A 465 19.47 5.69 -16.55
N ASN A 466 19.11 6.04 -15.32
CA ASN A 466 19.16 5.12 -14.18
C ASN A 466 17.79 4.46 -13.88
N LYS A 467 17.82 3.41 -13.06
CA LYS A 467 16.63 2.62 -12.68
C LYS A 467 15.55 3.47 -11.99
N GLU A 468 15.94 4.47 -11.19
CA GLU A 468 15.00 5.36 -10.51
C GLU A 468 14.25 6.25 -11.50
N GLN A 469 14.97 6.87 -12.46
CA GLN A 469 14.40 7.72 -13.50
C GLN A 469 13.40 6.94 -14.37
N ILE A 470 13.75 5.72 -14.77
CA ILE A 470 12.86 4.85 -15.57
C ILE A 470 11.60 4.50 -14.78
N GLY A 471 11.74 4.21 -13.49
CA GLY A 471 10.58 3.95 -12.65
C GLY A 471 9.68 5.18 -12.47
N ILE A 472 10.24 6.38 -12.40
CA ILE A 472 9.50 7.66 -12.31
C ILE A 472 8.67 7.83 -13.56
N LEU A 473 9.33 7.75 -14.71
CA LEU A 473 8.68 7.82 -16.00
C LEU A 473 7.53 6.80 -16.11
N LEU A 474 7.75 5.55 -15.66
CA LEU A 474 6.68 4.54 -15.65
C LEU A 474 5.48 4.96 -14.81
N SER A 475 5.72 5.52 -13.61
CA SER A 475 4.65 5.95 -12.72
C SER A 475 3.84 7.09 -13.34
N GLU A 476 4.50 8.05 -13.97
CA GLU A 476 3.86 9.19 -14.63
C GLU A 476 3.03 8.74 -15.85
N LEU A 477 3.58 7.87 -16.69
CA LEU A 477 2.89 7.31 -17.84
C LEU A 477 1.64 6.50 -17.44
N LYS A 478 1.68 5.81 -16.29
CA LYS A 478 0.53 5.07 -15.76
C LYS A 478 -0.53 5.96 -15.11
N SER A 479 -0.15 7.12 -14.56
CA SER A 479 -1.06 8.03 -13.87
C SER A 479 -1.81 8.99 -14.78
N MET A 480 -1.41 9.13 -16.05
CA MET A 480 -1.93 10.20 -16.88
C MET A 480 -3.29 9.86 -17.52
N PRO A 481 -4.32 10.72 -17.37
CA PRO A 481 -5.61 10.52 -18.04
C PRO A 481 -5.45 10.69 -19.55
N SER A 482 -6.11 9.83 -20.33
CA SER A 482 -5.90 9.73 -21.78
C SER A 482 -6.91 10.51 -22.62
N SER A 483 -8.04 10.90 -22.04
CA SER A 483 -9.06 11.72 -22.71
C SER A 483 -9.73 12.72 -21.75
N PRO A 484 -10.27 13.83 -22.26
CA PRO A 484 -11.09 14.76 -21.47
C PRO A 484 -12.32 14.10 -20.84
N ASP A 485 -12.86 13.07 -21.48
CA ASP A 485 -14.02 12.30 -21.01
C ASP A 485 -13.66 11.31 -19.88
N ASP A 486 -12.38 10.95 -19.74
CA ASP A 486 -11.87 10.21 -18.58
C ASP A 486 -11.76 11.11 -17.33
N ILE A 487 -12.01 12.42 -17.44
CA ILE A 487 -12.14 13.35 -16.31
C ILE A 487 -13.55 13.20 -15.73
N ASP A 488 -13.82 12.05 -15.11
CA ASP A 488 -14.97 11.90 -14.23
C ASP A 488 -14.62 12.49 -12.85
N SER A 489 -15.62 12.72 -12.00
CA SER A 489 -15.46 13.02 -10.56
C SER A 489 -14.53 12.04 -9.82
N HIS A 490 -14.18 10.91 -10.46
CA HIS A 490 -13.26 9.87 -10.00
C HIS A 490 -11.79 10.09 -10.40
N THR A 491 -11.49 11.04 -11.28
CA THR A 491 -10.16 11.28 -11.89
C THR A 491 -9.65 12.71 -11.67
N ILE A 492 -10.48 13.59 -11.10
CA ILE A 492 -10.10 14.97 -10.74
C ILE A 492 -8.89 15.00 -9.78
N ASP A 493 -8.70 13.91 -9.04
CA ASP A 493 -7.68 13.73 -8.00
C ASP A 493 -6.22 13.84 -8.51
N ASP A 494 -5.96 13.64 -9.81
CA ASP A 494 -4.63 13.79 -10.42
C ASP A 494 -4.53 15.00 -11.39
N SER A 495 -5.61 15.77 -11.59
CA SER A 495 -5.70 16.83 -12.62
C SER A 495 -5.16 18.22 -12.22
N SER A 496 -4.59 18.38 -11.03
CA SER A 496 -3.96 19.65 -10.62
C SER A 496 -2.64 19.96 -11.38
N CYS A 497 -2.18 19.06 -12.27
CA CYS A 497 -1.02 19.29 -13.15
C CYS A 497 -1.39 19.51 -14.63
N ILE A 498 -2.63 19.88 -14.95
CA ILE A 498 -2.98 20.30 -16.31
C ILE A 498 -2.34 21.67 -16.57
N LEU A 499 -1.16 21.71 -17.21
CA LEU A 499 -0.75 22.68 -18.22
C LEU A 499 0.69 22.36 -18.73
N LYS A 500 0.78 21.66 -19.87
CA LYS A 500 1.66 21.89 -21.05
C LYS A 500 2.26 20.63 -21.70
N THR A 501 2.16 20.63 -23.02
CA THR A 501 2.85 19.77 -23.99
C THR A 501 4.38 19.88 -23.81
N ASN A 502 5.08 18.73 -23.79
CA ASN A 502 6.50 18.48 -23.43
C ASN A 502 6.83 18.18 -21.95
N TYR A 503 5.87 17.66 -21.19
CA TYR A 503 6.00 17.39 -19.75
C TYR A 503 7.06 16.36 -19.35
N ILE A 504 7.25 15.25 -20.09
CA ILE A 504 8.17 14.16 -19.66
C ILE A 504 9.62 14.65 -19.51
N GLU A 505 10.10 15.46 -20.45
CA GLU A 505 11.47 15.97 -20.43
C GLU A 505 11.63 17.12 -19.41
N GLU A 506 10.56 17.89 -19.19
CA GLU A 506 10.50 18.95 -18.19
C GLU A 506 10.40 18.38 -16.77
N SER A 507 9.64 17.30 -16.53
CA SER A 507 9.57 16.56 -15.26
C SER A 507 10.90 15.92 -14.92
N LEU A 508 11.59 15.31 -15.90
CA LEU A 508 12.95 14.78 -15.68
C LEU A 508 13.95 15.89 -15.32
N LYS A 509 13.80 17.10 -15.89
CA LYS A 509 14.60 18.30 -15.53
C LYS A 509 14.22 18.89 -14.16
N VAL A 510 12.93 19.02 -13.86
CA VAL A 510 12.45 19.48 -12.56
C VAL A 510 12.90 18.51 -11.47
N ILE A 511 12.92 17.21 -11.74
CA ILE A 511 13.41 16.21 -10.78
C ILE A 511 14.93 16.27 -10.60
N SER A 512 15.71 16.53 -11.65
CA SER A 512 17.15 16.75 -11.49
C SER A 512 17.43 18.02 -10.67
N ILE A 513 16.66 19.08 -10.91
CA ILE A 513 16.68 20.32 -10.10
C ILE A 513 16.27 20.03 -8.66
N LEU A 514 15.15 19.33 -8.41
CA LEU A 514 14.69 18.98 -7.06
C LEU A 514 15.66 18.04 -6.34
N LYS A 515 16.34 17.14 -7.04
CA LYS A 515 17.42 16.32 -6.46
C LYS A 515 18.61 17.19 -6.08
N GLN A 516 18.93 18.20 -6.89
CA GLN A 516 19.96 19.18 -6.59
C GLN A 516 19.57 20.05 -5.40
N GLU A 517 18.35 20.60 -5.35
CA GLU A 517 17.80 21.36 -4.22
C GLU A 517 17.64 20.52 -2.95
N SER A 518 17.35 19.22 -3.07
CA SER A 518 17.33 18.30 -1.94
C SER A 518 18.75 17.99 -1.45
N ALA A 519 19.73 17.87 -2.37
CA ALA A 519 21.14 17.76 -2.00
C ALA A 519 21.64 19.05 -1.32
N GLU A 520 21.30 20.23 -1.85
CA GLU A 520 21.62 21.53 -1.27
C GLU A 520 20.86 21.76 0.04
N GLY A 521 19.59 21.35 0.14
CA GLY A 521 18.78 21.43 1.34
C GLY A 521 19.22 20.45 2.43
N THR A 522 19.73 19.28 2.06
CA THR A 522 20.37 18.35 3.02
C THR A 522 21.74 18.86 3.48
N LEU A 523 22.51 19.52 2.60
CA LEU A 523 23.72 20.24 2.98
C LEU A 523 23.40 21.41 3.91
N ALA A 524 22.41 22.24 3.60
CA ALA A 524 21.94 23.34 4.43
C ALA A 524 21.39 22.86 5.78
N LYS A 525 20.66 21.73 5.82
CA LYS A 525 20.25 21.09 7.08
C LYS A 525 21.45 20.56 7.88
N ARG A 526 22.48 20.03 7.22
CA ARG A 526 23.74 19.60 7.85
C ARG A 526 24.53 20.80 8.40
N GLU A 527 24.56 21.93 7.70
CA GLU A 527 25.19 23.16 8.17
C GLU A 527 24.41 23.80 9.31
N LEU A 528 23.08 23.91 9.18
CA LEU A 528 22.20 24.38 10.24
C LEU A 528 22.33 23.52 11.51
N SER A 529 22.45 22.20 11.36
CA SER A 529 22.67 21.31 12.51
C SER A 529 24.07 21.46 13.11
N LYS A 530 25.12 21.69 12.31
CA LYS A 530 26.45 22.06 12.81
C LYS A 530 26.44 23.39 13.56
N ILE A 531 25.78 24.43 13.02
CA ILE A 531 25.64 25.74 13.65
C ILE A 531 24.83 25.64 14.94
N LYS A 532 23.68 24.95 14.92
CA LYS A 532 22.88 24.69 16.14
C LYS A 532 23.68 23.90 17.18
N TYR A 533 24.51 22.95 16.76
CA TYR A 533 25.38 22.21 17.66
C TYR A 533 26.47 23.09 18.26
N GLN A 534 27.11 23.95 17.45
CA GLN A 534 28.10 24.92 17.92
C GLN A 534 27.48 25.93 18.89
N GLN A 535 26.33 26.53 18.57
CA GLN A 535 25.60 27.43 19.46
C GLN A 535 25.20 26.75 20.78
N ARG A 536 24.74 25.49 20.72
CA ARG A 536 24.43 24.70 21.92
C ARG A 536 25.70 24.40 22.73
N SER A 537 26.83 24.12 22.07
CA SER A 537 28.12 23.89 22.73
C SER A 537 28.63 25.15 23.43
N GLU A 538 28.57 26.31 22.75
CA GLU A 538 28.95 27.60 23.31
C GLU A 538 28.09 28.02 24.49
N LYS A 539 26.76 27.87 24.41
CA LYS A 539 25.86 28.13 25.55
C LYS A 539 26.08 27.16 26.72
N ARG A 540 26.57 25.93 26.47
CA ARG A 540 26.88 24.93 27.51
C ARG A 540 28.21 25.17 28.22
N LYS A 541 29.22 25.75 27.55
CA LYS A 541 30.54 26.03 28.14
C LYS A 541 30.50 26.87 29.43
N PRO A 542 29.81 28.03 29.50
CA PRO A 542 29.77 28.83 30.73
C PRO A 542 29.01 28.12 31.85
N LEU A 543 27.91 27.42 31.54
CA LEU A 543 27.14 26.65 32.53
C LEU A 543 27.97 25.51 33.14
N LYS A 544 28.76 24.82 32.30
CA LYS A 544 29.66 23.75 32.77
C LYS A 544 30.79 24.32 33.64
N ALA A 545 31.29 25.52 33.33
CA ALA A 545 32.26 26.22 34.16
C ALA A 545 31.65 26.62 35.52
N ILE A 546 30.42 27.14 35.54
CA ILE A 546 29.71 27.51 36.77
C ILE A 546 29.43 26.27 37.64
N ALA A 547 28.93 25.19 37.04
CA ALA A 547 28.66 23.94 37.78
C ALA A 547 29.94 23.34 38.39
N ARG A 548 31.09 23.45 37.68
CA ARG A 548 32.40 23.06 38.22
C ARG A 548 32.86 23.95 39.37
N ARG A 549 32.66 25.28 39.26
CA ARG A 549 32.95 26.22 40.36
C ARG A 549 32.07 25.95 41.58
N GLN A 550 30.78 25.71 41.38
CA GLN A 550 29.85 25.34 42.45
C GLN A 550 30.26 24.04 43.13
N TYR A 551 30.65 23.01 42.37
CA TYR A 551 31.15 21.75 42.91
C TYR A 551 32.39 21.99 43.80
N ALA A 552 33.36 22.77 43.32
CA ALA A 552 34.56 23.09 44.08
C ALA A 552 34.26 23.90 45.36
N LEU A 553 33.36 24.89 45.30
CA LEU A 553 32.96 25.68 46.45
C LEU A 553 32.20 24.85 47.50
N LEU A 554 31.27 24.00 47.08
CA LEU A 554 30.55 23.10 47.99
C LEU A 554 31.49 22.09 48.64
N GLN A 555 32.45 21.59 47.88
CA GLN A 555 33.47 20.70 48.40
C GLN A 555 34.31 21.40 49.49
N LEU A 556 34.79 22.61 49.22
CA LEU A 556 35.54 23.42 50.18
C LEU A 556 34.71 23.76 51.42
N PHE A 557 33.43 24.12 51.25
CA PHE A 557 32.51 24.40 52.34
C PHE A 557 32.36 23.20 53.28
N VAL A 558 32.13 22.01 52.74
CA VAL A 558 31.97 20.79 53.54
C VAL A 558 33.26 20.47 54.31
N TYR A 559 34.43 20.60 53.69
CA TYR A 559 35.70 20.30 54.36
C TYR A 559 36.09 21.32 55.44
N ILE A 560 35.55 22.55 55.39
CA ILE A 560 35.80 23.56 56.44
C ILE A 560 34.78 23.46 57.58
N PHE A 561 33.49 23.32 57.25
CA PHE A 561 32.43 23.34 58.25
C PHE A 561 32.34 22.06 59.08
N VAL A 562 32.68 20.90 58.51
CA VAL A 562 32.64 19.64 59.25
C VAL A 562 33.64 19.66 60.43
N PRO A 563 34.93 20.03 60.26
CA PRO A 563 35.85 20.18 61.39
C PRO A 563 35.39 21.22 62.42
N LEU A 564 34.91 22.38 61.97
CA LEU A 564 34.44 23.44 62.88
C LEU A 564 33.25 22.98 63.73
N PHE A 565 32.33 22.20 63.16
CA PHE A 565 31.21 21.62 63.89
C PHE A 565 31.68 20.69 65.01
N PHE A 566 32.67 19.84 64.75
CA PHE A 566 33.24 18.98 65.79
C PHE A 566 34.02 19.76 66.85
N ILE A 567 34.72 20.82 66.46
CA ILE A 567 35.35 21.74 67.42
C ILE A 567 34.31 22.39 68.33
N ALA A 568 33.19 22.86 67.79
CA ALA A 568 32.11 23.44 68.58
C ALA A 568 31.48 22.43 69.56
N ILE A 569 31.30 21.17 69.15
CA ILE A 569 30.85 20.11 70.06
C ILE A 569 31.83 19.94 71.21
N VAL A 570 33.13 19.87 70.92
CA VAL A 570 34.15 19.67 71.97
C VAL A 570 34.20 20.84 72.94
N ILE A 571 34.05 22.08 72.45
CA ILE A 571 33.96 23.27 73.31
C ILE A 571 32.75 23.19 74.25
N ASN A 572 31.60 22.70 73.79
CA ASN A 572 30.39 22.56 74.62
C ASN A 572 30.54 21.52 75.75
N PHE A 573 31.44 20.54 75.59
CA PHE A 573 31.73 19.53 76.61
C PHE A 573 32.99 19.85 77.42
N TYR A 574 33.54 21.06 77.28
CA TYR A 574 34.75 21.47 77.97
C TYR A 574 34.49 21.80 79.45
N ASN A 575 35.29 21.21 80.34
CA ASN A 575 35.32 21.55 81.76
C ASN A 575 36.67 22.25 82.08
N PRO A 576 36.72 23.35 82.85
CA PRO A 576 37.96 24.09 83.14
C PRO A 576 39.10 23.28 83.78
N ASN A 577 38.84 22.07 84.27
CA ASN A 577 39.86 21.18 84.84
C ASN A 577 40.52 20.25 83.80
N ASP A 578 40.07 20.25 82.55
CA ASP A 578 40.62 19.40 81.49
C ASP A 578 41.94 19.97 80.95
N THR A 579 42.96 19.12 80.87
CA THR A 579 44.27 19.50 80.30
C THR A 579 44.18 19.67 78.78
N SER A 580 44.96 20.61 78.21
CA SER A 580 44.98 20.88 76.76
C SER A 580 45.23 19.63 75.90
N LEU A 581 46.00 18.68 76.43
CA LEU A 581 46.29 17.40 75.78
C LEU A 581 45.03 16.52 75.66
N SER A 582 44.19 16.48 76.70
CA SER A 582 42.97 15.67 76.72
C SER A 582 41.94 16.15 75.68
N ILE A 583 41.83 17.46 75.50
CA ILE A 583 40.96 18.10 74.50
C ILE A 583 41.43 17.74 73.08
N MET A 584 42.75 17.77 72.84
CA MET A 584 43.34 17.42 71.54
C MET A 584 43.11 15.94 71.20
N PHE A 585 43.25 15.03 72.18
CA PHE A 585 42.94 13.61 71.98
C PHE A 585 41.44 13.35 71.78
N GLY A 586 40.56 14.08 72.48
CA GLY A 586 39.12 14.02 72.24
C GLY A 586 38.72 14.49 70.84
N LEU A 587 39.32 15.59 70.36
CA LEU A 587 39.11 16.11 69.01
C LEU A 587 39.56 15.12 67.93
N THR A 588 40.77 14.59 68.06
CA THR A 588 41.33 13.67 67.07
C THR A 588 40.55 12.36 66.98
N THR A 589 40.07 11.84 68.11
CA THR A 589 39.22 10.64 68.14
C THR A 589 37.83 10.88 67.56
N LEU A 590 37.17 12.00 67.88
CA LEU A 590 35.88 12.36 67.29
C LEU A 590 35.95 12.58 65.77
N ILE A 591 36.98 13.28 65.30
CA ILE A 591 37.21 13.48 63.86
C ILE A 591 37.51 12.14 63.18
N GLY A 592 38.33 11.28 63.81
CA GLY A 592 38.64 9.94 63.32
C GLY A 592 37.41 9.05 63.18
N LEU A 593 36.51 9.05 64.18
CA LEU A 593 35.24 8.33 64.14
C LEU A 593 34.30 8.91 63.06
N ALA A 594 34.19 10.23 62.97
CA ALA A 594 33.35 10.88 61.96
C ALA A 594 33.79 10.53 60.52
N LEU A 595 35.10 10.49 60.28
CA LEU A 595 35.67 10.12 58.98
C LEU A 595 35.41 8.65 58.61
N GLN A 596 35.24 7.75 59.59
CA GLN A 596 34.88 6.35 59.33
C GLN A 596 33.42 6.19 58.87
N PHE A 597 32.49 6.95 59.45
CA PHE A 597 31.07 6.88 59.08
C PHE A 597 30.74 7.66 57.81
N VAL A 598 31.55 8.65 57.46
CA VAL A 598 31.31 9.52 56.32
C VAL A 598 32.30 9.20 55.21
N SER A 599 31.94 8.24 54.34
CA SER A 599 32.82 7.91 53.22
C SER A 599 32.99 9.11 52.29
N TYR A 600 34.23 9.50 52.00
CA TYR A 600 34.59 10.54 51.03
C TYR A 600 33.83 10.38 49.70
N LYS A 601 33.66 9.13 49.25
CA LYS A 601 32.92 8.78 48.03
C LYS A 601 31.44 9.15 48.13
N PHE A 602 30.82 9.02 49.30
CA PHE A 602 29.42 9.36 49.50
C PHE A 602 29.19 10.88 49.48
N ILE A 603 30.00 11.67 50.20
CA ILE A 603 29.92 13.15 50.15
C ILE A 603 30.12 13.64 48.73
N ASN A 604 31.19 13.20 48.06
CA ASN A 604 31.47 13.65 46.70
C ASN A 604 30.34 13.27 45.74
N LYS A 605 29.75 12.07 45.88
CA LYS A 605 28.59 11.65 45.09
C LYS A 605 27.38 12.54 45.34
N LEU A 606 27.16 12.98 46.58
CA LEU A 606 26.04 13.85 46.95
C LEU A 606 26.24 15.28 46.41
N ILE A 607 27.43 15.87 46.60
CA ILE A 607 27.78 17.19 46.05
C ILE A 607 27.72 17.16 44.52
N TRP A 608 28.27 16.11 43.90
CA TRP A 608 28.20 15.93 42.45
C TRP A 608 26.76 15.83 41.96
N LYS A 609 25.88 15.10 42.68
CA LYS A 609 24.45 15.00 42.36
C LYS A 609 23.76 16.38 42.45
N ILE A 610 24.11 17.20 43.43
CA ILE A 610 23.56 18.56 43.58
C ILE A 610 24.00 19.46 42.42
N SER A 611 25.31 19.55 42.15
CA SER A 611 25.84 20.39 41.07
C SER A 611 25.36 19.93 39.69
N THR A 612 25.22 18.62 39.48
CA THR A 612 24.67 18.08 38.22
C THR A 612 23.16 18.29 38.10
N ASN A 613 22.40 18.21 39.18
CA ASN A 613 20.97 18.53 39.16
C ASN A 613 20.73 20.02 38.86
N TRP A 614 21.53 20.92 39.44
CA TRP A 614 21.49 22.34 39.11
C TRP A 614 21.81 22.58 37.63
N TYR A 615 22.89 21.96 37.13
CA TYR A 615 23.27 22.03 35.72
C TYR A 615 22.17 21.51 34.79
N LYS A 616 21.54 20.37 35.12
CA LYS A 616 20.43 19.79 34.36
C LYS A 616 19.19 20.71 34.37
N LYS A 617 18.84 21.26 35.53
CA LYS A 617 17.69 22.19 35.66
C LYS A 617 17.87 23.43 34.78
N ASN A 618 19.06 24.03 34.79
CA ASN A 618 19.33 25.23 34.01
C ASN A 618 19.60 24.96 32.52
N ILE A 619 20.04 23.77 32.17
CA ILE A 619 20.04 23.34 30.76
C ILE A 619 18.62 23.19 30.24
N ASN A 620 17.73 22.57 31.03
CA ASN A 620 16.35 22.35 30.61
C ASN A 620 15.59 23.66 30.45
N SER A 621 15.81 24.66 31.32
CA SER A 621 15.20 26.00 31.16
C SER A 621 15.68 26.72 29.89
N ILE A 622 16.95 26.56 29.50
CA ILE A 622 17.48 27.15 28.27
C ILE A 622 16.98 26.43 27.02
N ILE A 623 16.77 25.11 27.10
CA ILE A 623 16.20 24.32 26.00
C ILE A 623 14.73 24.71 25.75
N LEU A 624 13.95 24.94 26.81
CA LEU A 624 12.56 25.40 26.73
C LEU A 624 12.41 26.82 26.17
N ASN A 625 13.39 27.70 26.39
CA ASN A 625 13.39 29.07 25.85
C ASN A 625 13.99 29.17 24.41
N CYS A 626 14.37 28.05 23.80
CA CYS A 626 14.97 28.00 22.45
C CYS A 626 14.19 27.08 21.48
N THR A 627 13.07 26.52 21.91
CA THR A 627 12.00 25.96 21.07
C THR A 627 10.94 27.04 20.88
#